data_AF-A0A949Y8X7-F1
#
_entry.id   AF-A0A949Y8X7-F1
#
_cell.length_a   1.000
_cell.length_b   1.000
_cell.length_c   1.000
_cell.angle_alpha   90.00
_cell.angle_beta   90.00
_cell.angle_gamma   90.00
#
_symmetry.space_group_name_H-M   'P 1'
#
loop_
_entity.id
_entity.type
_entity.pdbx_description
1 polymer ?
#
loop_
_entity_poly.entity_id
_entity_poly.type
_entity_poly.pdbx_seq_one_letter_code
_entity_poly.pdbx_strand_id
1 'polypeptide(L)'
;MRPTVKNIDVVAIGIVSIGLMLGIAQRSSLPAVPLWTPDTWGYLSPALSWLGGDGFQQANGREWLYPAILAATIRLGGEFDWIVRLQQCLSLLAAPLLWLCVRLWLSIFPRRSVLFHGLAVLLGALATFVYVLGTAQIQLELTIGPEGILAFFMMVYFTASLAYFRARWVTRQPFSTIVFGAGMLLGCYTVILLRPSWTLAIVPVSCFLAAGMFGSGSIRLRLTPVAAGLLLVGAECTLPQFLQFRPDLGARTLLPFNLVEIHAAEIVENAKRYHLESGERTSDNTETRFYEALDQAWEEARVQPLRNRMLGFDADYIQYHRNLFSTFQSEQKLTDDALIKLCYHAYFRVWRESPETMVAKIARQFYLFLTGPSKDFSAHALDRRRFHEIAAAVDPCIETSVADARSRGYIDQPACAVYLNALQKVYAQGFQINHVAIQRYLAVAFAKVSLWIQTAFFAALFWVLCDRRFRDLRLSGYAALLVTAGLYGNVLTISIVHTLDVERYRTSYAPALLLTLVIMTAFVIGFSEQLFRRREIEGQ
;
A
#
# COMPACT_ATOMS: atom_id res chain seq x y z
N MET A 1 33.33 -20.55 21.25
CA MET A 1 32.02 -20.89 21.83
C MET A 1 31.04 -21.19 20.69
N ARG A 2 30.32 -22.32 20.70
CA ARG A 2 29.29 -22.59 19.68
C ARG A 2 28.13 -21.59 19.86
N PRO A 3 27.65 -20.91 18.81
CA PRO A 3 26.55 -19.97 18.93
C PRO A 3 25.29 -20.71 19.39
N THR A 4 24.64 -20.18 20.43
CA THR A 4 23.33 -20.66 20.90
C THR A 4 22.23 -19.79 20.28
N VAL A 5 21.01 -20.33 20.16
CA VAL A 5 19.82 -19.56 19.72
C VAL A 5 19.65 -18.29 20.54
N LYS A 6 19.87 -18.37 21.86
CA LYS A 6 19.80 -17.23 22.77
C LYS A 6 20.80 -16.13 22.41
N ASN A 7 22.04 -16.48 22.10
CA ASN A 7 23.05 -15.49 21.73
C ASN A 7 22.68 -14.76 20.43
N ILE A 8 22.12 -15.48 19.46
CA ILE A 8 21.70 -14.87 18.18
C ILE A 8 20.50 -13.95 18.37
N ASP A 9 19.53 -14.36 19.21
CA ASP A 9 18.38 -13.53 19.56
C ASP A 9 18.81 -12.21 20.21
N VAL A 10 19.79 -12.25 21.13
CA VAL A 10 20.34 -11.04 21.77
C VAL A 10 20.98 -10.11 20.75
N VAL A 11 21.78 -10.63 19.82
CA VAL A 11 22.41 -9.82 18.76
C VAL A 11 21.36 -9.16 17.89
N ALA A 12 20.34 -9.91 17.46
CA ALA A 12 19.27 -9.38 16.62
C ALA A 12 18.43 -8.32 17.32
N ILE A 13 18.10 -8.51 18.60
CA ILE A 13 17.45 -7.49 19.43
C ILE A 13 18.34 -6.24 19.54
N GLY A 14 19.66 -6.41 19.68
CA GLY A 14 20.62 -5.32 19.66
C GLY A 14 20.56 -4.51 18.37
N ILE A 15 20.55 -5.17 17.20
CA ILE A 15 20.43 -4.51 15.89
C ILE A 15 19.12 -3.73 15.79
N VAL A 16 17.98 -4.35 16.16
CA VAL A 16 16.67 -3.68 16.14
C VAL A 16 16.64 -2.48 17.08
N SER A 17 17.20 -2.61 18.28
CA SER A 17 17.25 -1.54 19.28
C SER A 17 18.11 -0.36 18.82
N ILE A 18 19.28 -0.64 18.22
CA ILE A 18 20.14 0.40 17.62
C ILE A 18 19.40 1.10 16.48
N GLY A 19 18.74 0.33 15.60
CA GLY A 19 17.94 0.88 14.51
C GLY A 19 16.83 1.81 15.03
N LEU A 20 16.11 1.40 16.08
CA LEU A 20 15.08 2.20 16.73
C LEU A 20 15.65 3.48 17.36
N MET A 21 16.76 3.39 18.10
CA MET A 21 17.41 4.57 18.69
C MET A 21 17.83 5.57 17.62
N LEU A 22 18.44 5.11 16.53
CA LEU A 22 18.80 5.95 15.39
C LEU A 22 17.56 6.54 14.70
N GLY A 23 16.51 5.74 14.52
CA GLY A 23 15.25 6.18 13.93
C GLY A 23 14.52 7.24 14.76
N ILE A 24 14.56 7.11 16.09
CA ILE A 24 14.05 8.12 17.03
C ILE A 24 14.91 9.39 16.90
N ALA A 25 16.23 9.28 16.94
CA ALA A 25 17.12 10.43 16.82
C ALA A 25 16.91 11.20 15.51
N GLN A 26 16.72 10.50 14.38
CA GLN A 26 16.39 11.13 13.10
C GLN A 26 15.06 11.89 13.17
N ARG A 27 13.99 11.26 13.65
CA ARG A 27 12.65 11.88 13.73
C ARG A 27 12.62 13.08 14.68
N SER A 28 13.32 13.00 15.81
CA SER A 28 13.43 14.10 16.78
C SER A 28 14.13 15.34 16.22
N SER A 29 14.93 15.21 15.15
CA SER A 29 15.61 16.35 14.52
C SER A 29 14.77 17.03 13.42
N LEU A 30 13.61 16.47 13.08
CA LEU A 30 12.76 16.96 12.00
C LEU A 30 11.70 17.94 12.52
N PRO A 31 11.21 18.85 11.66
CA PRO A 31 10.13 19.74 12.03
C PRO A 31 8.87 18.92 12.35
N ALA A 32 8.23 19.23 13.47
CA ALA A 32 6.94 18.63 13.83
C ALA A 32 5.76 19.25 13.06
N VAL A 33 6.01 20.04 12.01
CA VAL A 33 4.94 20.69 11.21
C VAL A 33 4.58 19.77 10.04
N PRO A 34 3.29 19.38 9.89
CA PRO A 34 2.91 18.50 8.80
C PRO A 34 3.05 19.21 7.45
N LEU A 35 3.75 18.57 6.54
CA LEU A 35 4.06 19.05 5.21
C LEU A 35 2.89 18.84 4.25
N TRP A 36 2.81 19.73 3.28
CA TRP A 36 1.75 19.77 2.30
C TRP A 36 2.09 18.96 1.04
N THR A 37 1.08 18.26 0.51
CA THR A 37 1.04 17.57 -0.78
C THR A 37 -0.29 17.88 -1.51
N PRO A 38 -0.45 17.59 -2.82
CA PRO A 38 -1.71 17.81 -3.55
C PRO A 38 -2.94 17.24 -2.85
N ASP A 39 -2.78 16.07 -2.24
CA ASP A 39 -3.88 15.33 -1.64
C ASP A 39 -4.22 15.77 -0.23
N THR A 40 -3.43 16.67 0.37
CA THR A 40 -3.59 17.09 1.75
C THR A 40 -5.00 17.58 2.04
N TRP A 41 -5.59 18.41 1.17
CA TRP A 41 -6.92 18.96 1.39
C TRP A 41 -8.03 17.91 1.23
N GLY A 42 -7.82 16.88 0.41
CA GLY A 42 -8.73 15.73 0.33
C GLY A 42 -8.85 14.96 1.65
N TYR A 43 -7.85 15.06 2.53
CA TYR A 43 -7.87 14.43 3.85
C TYR A 43 -8.14 15.41 5.00
N LEU A 44 -7.59 16.61 4.91
CA LEU A 44 -7.67 17.62 5.97
C LEU A 44 -9.04 18.32 5.99
N SER A 45 -9.63 18.61 4.82
CA SER A 45 -10.93 19.28 4.76
C SER A 45 -12.05 18.50 5.45
N PRO A 46 -12.22 17.18 5.24
CA PRO A 46 -13.22 16.39 5.98
C PRO A 46 -12.99 16.42 7.49
N ALA A 47 -11.73 16.38 7.92
CA ALA A 47 -11.36 16.41 9.33
C ALA A 47 -11.72 17.75 9.99
N LEU A 48 -11.39 18.86 9.33
CA LEU A 48 -11.70 20.22 9.82
C LEU A 48 -13.20 20.51 9.81
N SER A 49 -13.92 20.07 8.76
CA SER A 49 -15.38 20.17 8.69
C SER A 49 -16.05 19.48 9.88
N TRP A 50 -15.57 18.27 10.22
CA TRP A 50 -16.10 17.53 11.34
C TRP A 50 -15.80 18.20 12.69
N LEU A 51 -14.59 18.75 12.87
CA LEU A 51 -14.23 19.52 14.06
C LEU A 51 -14.99 20.84 14.19
N GLY A 52 -15.33 21.47 13.06
CA GLY A 52 -16.13 22.70 12.99
C GLY A 52 -17.62 22.50 13.29
N GLY A 53 -18.10 21.26 13.34
CA GLY A 53 -19.50 20.93 13.63
C GLY A 53 -20.39 20.74 12.39
N ASP A 54 -19.85 20.86 11.18
CA ASP A 54 -20.60 20.70 9.93
C ASP A 54 -20.85 19.23 9.53
N GLY A 55 -20.35 18.30 10.34
CA GLY A 55 -20.35 16.86 10.07
C GLY A 55 -19.19 16.44 9.17
N PHE A 56 -19.10 15.13 8.90
CA PHE A 56 -18.05 14.61 8.01
C PHE A 56 -18.45 14.81 6.55
N GLN A 57 -17.72 15.67 5.83
CA GLN A 57 -17.91 15.89 4.40
C GLN A 57 -16.77 15.25 3.61
N GLN A 58 -17.08 14.26 2.77
CA GLN A 58 -16.07 13.64 1.91
C GLN A 58 -15.49 14.66 0.94
N ALA A 59 -14.22 14.50 0.57
CA ALA A 59 -13.55 15.32 -0.41
C ALA A 59 -12.68 14.47 -1.34
N ASN A 60 -12.75 14.75 -2.63
CA ASN A 60 -11.99 14.11 -3.71
C ASN A 60 -12.09 12.58 -3.69
N GLY A 61 -13.26 12.02 -3.34
CA GLY A 61 -13.49 10.58 -3.27
C GLY A 61 -12.59 9.83 -2.27
N ARG A 62 -11.97 10.54 -1.30
CA ARG A 62 -11.11 9.93 -0.28
C ARG A 62 -11.93 9.24 0.81
N GLU A 63 -11.45 8.11 1.31
CA GLU A 63 -12.14 7.33 2.36
C GLU A 63 -12.17 8.05 3.71
N TRP A 64 -13.10 7.64 4.58
CA TRP A 64 -13.42 8.33 5.83
C TRP A 64 -12.40 8.14 6.95
N LEU A 65 -11.69 7.00 6.97
CA LEU A 65 -10.93 6.54 8.14
C LEU A 65 -9.74 7.44 8.47
N TYR A 66 -8.90 7.77 7.48
CA TYR A 66 -7.73 8.63 7.73
C TYR A 66 -8.13 10.05 8.16
N PRO A 67 -9.10 10.73 7.52
CA PRO A 67 -9.60 12.01 8.02
C PRO A 67 -10.21 11.92 9.43
N ALA A 68 -10.88 10.83 9.79
CA ALA A 68 -11.38 10.63 11.16
C ALA A 68 -10.23 10.52 12.17
N ILE A 69 -9.13 9.83 11.81
CA ILE A 69 -7.89 9.78 12.61
C ILE A 69 -7.28 11.18 12.73
N LEU A 70 -7.23 11.96 11.65
CA LEU A 70 -6.74 13.34 11.69
C LEU A 70 -7.56 14.20 12.65
N ALA A 71 -8.90 14.15 12.54
CA ALA A 71 -9.79 14.89 13.42
C ALA A 71 -9.58 14.51 14.89
N ALA A 72 -9.50 13.21 15.21
CA ALA A 72 -9.21 12.75 16.56
C ALA A 72 -7.83 13.23 17.06
N THR A 73 -6.82 13.22 16.19
CA THR A 73 -5.45 13.65 16.52
C THR A 73 -5.39 15.14 16.84
N ILE A 74 -5.99 15.98 15.98
CA ILE A 74 -6.06 17.43 16.19
C ILE A 74 -6.88 17.74 17.45
N ARG A 75 -8.00 17.04 17.66
CA ARG A 75 -8.86 17.24 18.84
C ARG A 75 -8.17 16.90 20.16
N LEU A 76 -7.41 15.80 20.20
CA LEU A 76 -6.71 15.35 21.41
C LEU A 76 -5.44 16.17 21.66
N GLY A 77 -4.74 16.56 20.60
CA GLY A 77 -3.47 17.28 20.68
C GLY A 77 -3.60 18.80 20.78
N GLY A 78 -4.68 19.37 20.25
CA GLY A 78 -4.92 20.82 20.19
C GLY A 78 -4.18 21.56 19.07
N GLU A 79 -3.19 20.92 18.44
CA GLU A 79 -2.32 21.51 17.41
C GLU A 79 -2.10 20.55 16.23
N PHE A 80 -1.70 21.11 15.08
CA PHE A 80 -1.41 20.32 13.87
C PHE A 80 -0.13 19.48 13.99
N ASP A 81 0.78 19.83 14.91
CA ASP A 81 2.04 19.13 15.07
C ASP A 81 1.87 17.68 15.54
N TRP A 82 0.77 17.41 16.25
CA TRP A 82 0.36 16.08 16.70
C TRP A 82 0.13 15.10 15.56
N ILE A 83 -0.21 15.57 14.36
CA ILE A 83 -0.32 14.72 13.16
C ILE A 83 1.03 14.05 12.90
N VAL A 84 2.11 14.84 12.82
CA VAL A 84 3.46 14.33 12.57
C VAL A 84 3.91 13.42 13.72
N ARG A 85 3.69 13.84 14.97
CA ARG A 85 4.09 13.05 16.15
C ARG A 85 3.40 11.68 16.19
N LEU A 86 2.10 11.63 15.91
CA LEU A 86 1.35 10.38 15.86
C LEU A 86 1.84 9.50 14.70
N GLN A 87 2.02 10.07 13.51
CA GLN A 87 2.51 9.33 12.34
C GLN A 87 3.89 8.72 12.60
N GLN A 88 4.82 9.50 13.14
CA GLN A 88 6.15 9.04 13.55
C GLN A 88 6.08 7.95 14.62
N CYS A 89 5.22 8.11 15.63
CA CYS A 89 5.03 7.12 16.68
C CYS A 89 4.52 5.78 16.12
N LEU A 90 3.47 5.81 15.31
CA LEU A 90 2.89 4.62 14.69
C LEU A 90 3.89 3.93 13.74
N SER A 91 4.62 4.70 12.94
CA SER A 91 5.67 4.17 12.07
C SER A 91 6.81 3.50 12.87
N LEU A 92 7.26 4.13 13.97
CA LEU A 92 8.23 3.49 14.88
C LEU A 92 7.68 2.21 15.53
N LEU A 93 6.39 2.16 15.87
CA LEU A 93 5.73 0.96 16.39
C LEU A 93 5.56 -0.15 15.35
N ALA A 94 5.54 0.17 14.06
CA ALA A 94 5.49 -0.83 13.00
C ALA A 94 6.78 -1.67 12.94
N ALA A 95 7.91 -1.13 13.39
CA ALA A 95 9.20 -1.82 13.38
C ALA A 95 9.27 -3.05 14.32
N PRO A 96 8.93 -2.95 15.63
CA PRO A 96 8.83 -4.13 16.49
C PRO A 96 7.71 -5.09 16.04
N LEU A 97 6.65 -4.61 15.38
CA LEU A 97 5.63 -5.49 14.79
C LEU A 97 6.15 -6.27 13.58
N LEU A 98 6.93 -5.65 12.69
CA LEU A 98 7.61 -6.34 11.59
C LEU A 98 8.51 -7.45 12.14
N TRP A 99 9.28 -7.12 13.18
CA TRP A 99 10.09 -8.11 13.90
C TRP A 99 9.25 -9.24 14.49
N LEU A 100 8.13 -8.90 15.14
CA LEU A 100 7.20 -9.87 15.70
C LEU A 100 6.60 -10.80 14.63
N CYS A 101 6.28 -10.29 13.44
CA CYS A 101 5.83 -11.11 12.31
C CYS A 101 6.87 -12.19 11.97
N VAL A 102 8.16 -11.84 11.89
CA VAL A 102 9.23 -12.81 11.63
C VAL A 102 9.28 -13.89 12.72
N ARG A 103 9.15 -13.49 14.00
CA ARG A 103 9.14 -14.41 15.15
C ARG A 103 7.93 -15.35 15.12
N LEU A 104 6.74 -14.82 14.85
CA LEU A 104 5.50 -15.59 14.76
C LEU A 104 5.59 -16.60 13.62
N TRP A 105 6.04 -16.15 12.44
CA TRP A 105 6.21 -17.01 11.28
C TRP A 105 7.23 -18.14 11.54
N LEU A 106 8.38 -17.84 12.16
CA LEU A 106 9.36 -18.86 12.53
C LEU A 106 8.79 -19.91 13.50
N SER A 107 7.85 -19.53 14.36
CA SER A 107 7.21 -20.48 15.28
C SER A 107 6.25 -21.47 14.60
N ILE A 108 5.93 -21.25 13.32
CA ILE A 108 5.12 -22.16 12.50
C ILE A 108 5.98 -23.30 11.92
N PHE A 109 7.31 -23.15 11.89
CA PHE A 109 8.18 -24.21 11.39
C PHE A 109 8.23 -25.42 12.33
N PRO A 110 8.17 -26.64 11.79
CA PRO A 110 8.17 -27.87 12.58
C PRO A 110 9.50 -28.12 13.28
N ARG A 111 10.62 -27.80 12.62
CA ARG A 111 11.99 -27.95 13.14
C ARG A 111 12.86 -26.80 12.66
N ARG A 112 13.81 -26.39 13.50
CA ARG A 112 14.69 -25.24 13.24
C ARG A 112 16.11 -25.61 13.62
N SER A 113 17.03 -25.54 12.67
CA SER A 113 18.46 -25.55 13.01
C SER A 113 18.84 -24.20 13.63
N VAL A 114 19.97 -24.15 14.34
CA VAL A 114 20.53 -22.89 14.85
C VAL A 114 20.89 -21.94 13.71
N LEU A 115 21.37 -22.48 12.58
CA LEU A 115 21.73 -21.71 11.40
C LEU A 115 20.50 -21.08 10.74
N PHE A 116 19.46 -21.87 10.44
CA PHE A 116 18.20 -21.39 9.89
C PHE A 116 17.56 -20.31 10.78
N HIS A 117 17.45 -20.59 12.08
CA HIS A 117 16.90 -19.61 13.03
C HIS A 117 17.72 -18.33 13.02
N GLY A 118 19.04 -18.46 13.10
CA GLY A 118 19.94 -17.32 13.13
C GLY A 118 19.86 -16.45 11.89
N LEU A 119 19.86 -17.05 10.70
CA LEU A 119 19.74 -16.32 9.44
C LEU A 119 18.40 -15.59 9.33
N ALA A 120 17.28 -16.25 9.64
CA ALA A 120 15.96 -15.64 9.55
C ALA A 120 15.79 -14.45 10.51
N VAL A 121 16.28 -14.62 11.75
CA VAL A 121 16.26 -13.59 12.80
C VAL A 121 17.20 -12.43 12.42
N LEU A 122 18.41 -12.69 11.90
CA LEU A 122 19.28 -11.61 11.44
C LEU A 122 18.70 -10.86 10.23
N LEU A 123 18.11 -11.57 9.26
CA LEU A 123 17.45 -10.96 8.11
C LEU A 123 16.26 -10.09 8.52
N GLY A 124 15.44 -10.56 9.46
CA GLY A 124 14.34 -9.77 10.01
C GLY A 124 14.82 -8.50 10.74
N ALA A 125 15.93 -8.58 11.48
CA ALA A 125 16.52 -7.44 12.14
C ALA A 125 17.07 -6.42 11.13
N LEU A 126 17.74 -6.89 10.07
CA LEU A 126 18.22 -6.04 8.97
C LEU A 126 17.06 -5.38 8.19
N ALA A 127 15.99 -6.12 7.91
CA ALA A 127 14.79 -5.56 7.27
C ALA A 127 14.15 -4.47 8.13
N THR A 128 14.04 -4.72 9.45
CA THR A 128 13.55 -3.73 10.42
C THR A 128 14.43 -2.48 10.42
N PHE A 129 15.76 -2.66 10.39
CA PHE A 129 16.73 -1.56 10.33
C PHE A 129 16.59 -0.73 9.04
N VAL A 130 16.43 -1.39 7.88
CA VAL A 130 16.21 -0.70 6.59
C VAL A 130 14.90 0.09 6.59
N TYR A 131 13.84 -0.48 7.15
CA TYR A 131 12.53 0.18 7.28
C TYR A 131 12.60 1.44 8.16
N VAL A 132 13.11 1.31 9.40
CA VAL A 132 13.10 2.41 10.39
C VAL A 132 13.88 3.63 9.92
N LEU A 133 14.98 3.40 9.19
CA LEU A 133 15.87 4.44 8.66
C LEU A 133 15.57 4.82 7.21
N GLY A 134 14.46 4.33 6.66
CA GLY A 134 14.02 4.63 5.30
C GLY A 134 13.62 6.10 5.16
N THR A 135 14.40 6.87 4.40
CA THR A 135 14.15 8.30 4.16
C THR A 135 12.79 8.58 3.53
N ALA A 136 12.34 7.70 2.63
CA ALA A 136 11.06 7.82 1.97
C ALA A 136 9.88 7.59 2.94
N GLN A 137 10.00 6.61 3.86
CA GLN A 137 9.00 6.42 4.91
C GLN A 137 8.95 7.62 5.85
N ILE A 138 10.12 8.14 6.27
CA ILE A 138 10.21 9.34 7.10
C ILE A 138 9.55 10.55 6.41
N GLN A 139 9.70 10.69 5.08
CA GLN A 139 9.02 11.74 4.34
C GLN A 139 7.49 11.58 4.40
N LEU A 140 6.96 10.37 4.24
CA LEU A 140 5.52 10.10 4.32
C LEU A 140 4.97 10.41 5.72
N GLU A 141 5.76 10.18 6.77
CA GLU A 141 5.40 10.54 8.15
C GLU A 141 5.31 12.05 8.38
N LEU A 142 6.02 12.85 7.57
CA LEU A 142 5.94 14.31 7.64
C LEU A 142 4.76 14.87 6.84
N THR A 143 4.25 14.16 5.84
CA THR A 143 3.15 14.64 4.98
C THR A 143 1.77 14.25 5.50
N ILE A 144 0.75 15.04 5.17
CA ILE A 144 -0.65 14.70 5.44
C ILE A 144 -1.14 13.70 4.39
N GLY A 145 -1.07 12.41 4.71
CA GLY A 145 -1.61 11.31 3.93
C GLY A 145 -1.63 9.99 4.72
N PRO A 146 -2.52 9.04 4.37
CA PRO A 146 -2.65 7.76 5.08
C PRO A 146 -1.38 6.92 5.08
N GLU A 147 -0.45 7.18 4.15
CA GLU A 147 0.83 6.48 4.04
C GLU A 147 1.72 6.67 5.26
N GLY A 148 1.58 7.79 5.97
CA GLY A 148 2.34 8.06 7.20
C GLY A 148 2.01 7.08 8.34
N ILE A 149 0.80 6.49 8.34
CA ILE A 149 0.36 5.50 9.34
C ILE A 149 0.20 4.09 8.78
N LEU A 150 0.17 3.93 7.46
CA LEU A 150 -0.17 2.67 6.79
C LEU A 150 0.71 1.49 7.22
N ALA A 151 2.01 1.73 7.41
CA ALA A 151 2.96 0.70 7.82
C ALA A 151 2.56 0.00 9.13
N PHE A 152 2.05 0.76 10.10
CA PHE A 152 1.56 0.22 11.36
C PHE A 152 0.37 -0.73 11.13
N PHE A 153 -0.65 -0.27 10.42
CA PHE A 153 -1.86 -1.06 10.17
C PHE A 153 -1.57 -2.31 9.32
N MET A 154 -0.69 -2.21 8.33
CA MET A 154 -0.21 -3.38 7.58
C MET A 154 0.47 -4.40 8.49
N MET A 155 1.34 -3.97 9.41
CA MET A 155 2.03 -4.89 10.32
C MET A 155 1.10 -5.49 11.37
N VAL A 156 0.08 -4.75 11.84
CA VAL A 156 -1.00 -5.31 12.68
C VAL A 156 -1.77 -6.38 11.91
N TYR A 157 -2.17 -6.11 10.67
CA TYR A 157 -2.84 -7.08 9.80
C TYR A 157 -2.00 -8.36 9.60
N PHE A 158 -0.71 -8.24 9.25
CA PHE A 158 0.16 -9.41 9.07
C PHE A 158 0.47 -10.13 10.39
N THR A 159 0.56 -9.41 11.51
CA THR A 159 0.71 -10.01 12.84
C THR A 159 -0.49 -10.87 13.17
N ALA A 160 -1.71 -10.33 13.00
CA ALA A 160 -2.95 -11.07 13.22
C ALA A 160 -3.03 -12.30 12.29
N SER A 161 -2.64 -12.15 11.03
CA SER A 161 -2.58 -13.23 10.03
C SER A 161 -1.70 -14.40 10.48
N LEU A 162 -0.45 -14.11 10.87
CA LEU A 162 0.50 -15.13 11.30
C LEU A 162 0.13 -15.73 12.66
N ALA A 163 -0.38 -14.89 13.58
CA ALA A 163 -0.86 -15.33 14.89
C ALA A 163 -2.08 -16.25 14.76
N TYR A 164 -2.99 -15.98 13.82
CA TYR A 164 -4.12 -16.86 13.48
C TYR A 164 -3.62 -18.24 13.02
N PHE A 165 -2.65 -18.28 12.09
CA PHE A 165 -2.09 -19.53 11.62
C PHE A 165 -1.50 -20.38 12.75
N ARG A 166 -0.68 -19.73 13.58
CA ARG A 166 -0.08 -20.35 14.75
C ARG A 166 -1.16 -20.84 15.73
N ALA A 167 -2.14 -20.01 16.06
CA ALA A 167 -3.20 -20.35 17.00
C ALA A 167 -4.07 -21.51 16.51
N ARG A 168 -4.44 -21.51 15.23
CA ARG A 168 -5.36 -22.48 14.63
C ARG A 168 -4.73 -23.86 14.44
N TRP A 169 -3.51 -23.91 13.90
CA TRP A 169 -2.90 -25.16 13.44
C TRP A 169 -1.73 -25.65 14.29
N VAL A 170 -1.03 -24.75 15.00
CA VAL A 170 0.15 -25.12 15.82
C VAL A 170 -0.24 -25.28 17.29
N THR A 171 -0.71 -24.22 17.95
CA THR A 171 -1.00 -24.24 19.40
C THR A 171 -2.41 -24.71 19.73
N ARG A 172 -3.33 -24.68 18.76
CA ARG A 172 -4.74 -25.08 18.90
C ARG A 172 -5.46 -24.36 20.04
N GLN A 173 -5.21 -23.06 20.19
CA GLN A 173 -5.79 -22.23 21.25
C GLN A 173 -7.10 -21.56 20.78
N PRO A 174 -8.28 -21.96 21.32
CA PRO A 174 -9.57 -21.51 20.80
C PRO A 174 -9.77 -20.00 20.79
N PHE A 175 -9.52 -19.36 21.93
CA PHE A 175 -9.71 -17.92 22.09
C PHE A 175 -8.79 -17.14 21.13
N SER A 176 -7.50 -17.48 21.11
CA SER A 176 -6.52 -16.87 20.21
C SER A 176 -6.91 -17.06 18.74
N THR A 177 -7.42 -18.23 18.35
CA THR A 177 -7.90 -18.47 16.97
C THR A 177 -9.06 -17.53 16.60
N ILE A 178 -10.01 -17.30 17.51
CA ILE A 178 -11.13 -16.38 17.28
C ILE A 178 -10.62 -14.95 17.17
N VAL A 179 -9.85 -14.49 18.15
CA VAL A 179 -9.34 -13.11 18.21
C VAL A 179 -8.48 -12.77 16.99
N PHE A 180 -7.50 -13.62 16.66
CA PHE A 180 -6.61 -13.34 15.54
C PHE A 180 -7.27 -13.60 14.17
N GLY A 181 -8.22 -14.54 14.07
CA GLY A 181 -8.98 -14.73 12.83
C GLY A 181 -9.90 -13.53 12.54
N ALA A 182 -10.59 -13.02 13.56
CA ALA A 182 -11.37 -11.80 13.45
C ALA A 182 -10.49 -10.57 13.17
N GLY A 183 -9.37 -10.45 13.89
CA GLY A 183 -8.39 -9.37 13.73
C GLY A 183 -7.71 -9.37 12.36
N MET A 184 -7.54 -10.54 11.72
CA MET A 184 -7.01 -10.64 10.36
C MET A 184 -7.98 -10.01 9.34
N LEU A 185 -9.28 -10.32 9.44
CA LEU A 185 -10.29 -9.76 8.53
C LEU A 185 -10.48 -8.26 8.76
N LEU A 186 -10.62 -7.87 10.04
CA LEU A 186 -10.73 -6.47 10.44
C LEU A 186 -9.51 -5.67 9.97
N GLY A 187 -8.30 -6.13 10.28
CA GLY A 187 -7.07 -5.46 9.89
C GLY A 187 -6.90 -5.34 8.37
N CYS A 188 -7.32 -6.36 7.60
CA CYS A 188 -7.34 -6.26 6.15
C CYS A 188 -8.30 -5.17 5.67
N TYR A 189 -9.50 -5.10 6.23
CA TYR A 189 -10.49 -4.08 5.88
C TYR A 189 -10.04 -2.66 6.29
N THR A 190 -9.49 -2.49 7.49
CA THR A 190 -8.90 -1.22 7.95
C THR A 190 -7.78 -0.75 7.00
N VAL A 191 -6.92 -1.66 6.54
CA VAL A 191 -5.88 -1.34 5.54
C VAL A 191 -6.49 -0.93 4.19
N ILE A 192 -7.59 -1.56 3.76
CA ILE A 192 -8.33 -1.17 2.55
C ILE A 192 -8.91 0.26 2.70
N LEU A 193 -9.49 0.59 3.85
CA LEU A 193 -10.01 1.93 4.12
C LEU A 193 -8.90 3.01 4.12
N LEU A 194 -7.72 2.69 4.63
CA LEU A 194 -6.58 3.62 4.56
C LEU A 194 -5.98 3.69 3.15
N ARG A 195 -5.98 2.57 2.43
CA ARG A 195 -5.36 2.45 1.12
C ARG A 195 -6.14 1.47 0.23
N PRO A 196 -7.09 1.97 -0.59
CA PRO A 196 -7.94 1.13 -1.45
C PRO A 196 -7.19 0.22 -2.41
N SER A 197 -5.92 0.53 -2.72
CA SER A 197 -5.07 -0.36 -3.50
C SER A 197 -4.88 -1.74 -2.85
N TRP A 198 -5.18 -1.92 -1.56
CA TRP A 198 -5.14 -3.22 -0.90
C TRP A 198 -6.41 -4.06 -1.09
N THR A 199 -7.39 -3.61 -1.87
CA THR A 199 -8.70 -4.29 -2.02
C THR A 199 -8.57 -5.78 -2.36
N LEU A 200 -7.72 -6.16 -3.32
CA LEU A 200 -7.54 -7.57 -3.69
C LEU A 200 -6.80 -8.41 -2.63
N ALA A 201 -6.23 -7.81 -1.58
CA ALA A 201 -5.69 -8.56 -0.44
C ALA A 201 -6.78 -9.28 0.37
N ILE A 202 -8.06 -8.89 0.22
CA ILE A 202 -9.18 -9.58 0.86
C ILE A 202 -9.37 -11.02 0.33
N VAL A 203 -8.95 -11.29 -0.91
CA VAL A 203 -9.08 -12.60 -1.55
C VAL A 203 -8.29 -13.67 -0.78
N PRO A 204 -6.97 -13.56 -0.59
CA PRO A 204 -6.22 -14.56 0.17
C PRO A 204 -6.69 -14.66 1.63
N VAL A 205 -7.04 -13.54 2.28
CA VAL A 205 -7.61 -13.56 3.65
C VAL A 205 -8.86 -14.42 3.71
N SER A 206 -9.80 -14.19 2.79
CA SER A 206 -11.06 -14.94 2.71
C SER A 206 -10.81 -16.42 2.42
N CYS A 207 -9.91 -16.74 1.49
CA CYS A 207 -9.54 -18.11 1.17
C CYS A 207 -8.94 -18.85 2.37
N PHE A 208 -8.04 -18.21 3.13
CA PHE A 208 -7.39 -18.85 4.28
C PHE A 208 -8.29 -18.93 5.53
N LEU A 209 -9.19 -17.96 5.72
CA LEU A 209 -10.27 -18.11 6.71
C LEU A 209 -11.18 -19.28 6.34
N ALA A 210 -11.60 -19.35 5.07
CA ALA A 210 -12.42 -20.44 4.58
C ALA A 210 -11.72 -21.79 4.75
N ALA A 211 -10.44 -21.89 4.40
CA ALA A 211 -9.63 -23.09 4.64
C ALA A 211 -9.61 -23.49 6.13
N GLY A 212 -9.56 -22.51 7.05
CA GLY A 212 -9.64 -22.73 8.50
C GLY A 212 -10.98 -23.30 9.00
N MET A 213 -12.05 -23.14 8.21
CA MET A 213 -13.36 -23.74 8.47
C MET A 213 -13.37 -25.25 8.20
N PHE A 214 -12.40 -25.77 7.46
CA PHE A 214 -12.27 -27.20 7.19
C PHE A 214 -11.32 -27.89 8.18
N GLY A 215 -11.50 -29.20 8.35
CA GLY A 215 -10.67 -30.03 9.23
C GLY A 215 -11.24 -30.27 10.63
N SER A 216 -10.41 -30.81 11.52
CA SER A 216 -10.81 -31.19 12.87
C SER A 216 -10.99 -29.96 13.78
N GLY A 217 -12.02 -30.03 14.63
CA GLY A 217 -12.41 -28.96 15.55
C GLY A 217 -13.93 -28.84 15.68
N SER A 218 -14.41 -28.24 16.77
CA SER A 218 -15.83 -27.95 16.91
C SER A 218 -16.28 -26.98 15.81
N ILE A 219 -17.55 -27.07 15.39
CA ILE A 219 -18.09 -26.17 14.37
C ILE A 219 -18.04 -24.70 14.82
N ARG A 220 -18.16 -24.46 16.13
CA ARG A 220 -17.98 -23.14 16.75
C ARG A 220 -16.57 -22.59 16.46
N LEU A 221 -15.51 -23.37 16.71
CA LEU A 221 -14.14 -22.93 16.45
C LEU A 221 -13.88 -22.62 14.96
N ARG A 222 -14.61 -23.27 14.07
CA ARG A 222 -14.49 -23.13 12.61
C ARG A 222 -15.18 -21.87 12.10
N LEU A 223 -16.39 -21.57 12.59
CA LEU A 223 -17.22 -20.48 12.09
C LEU A 223 -17.08 -19.18 12.89
N THR A 224 -16.82 -19.26 14.19
CA THR A 224 -16.77 -18.08 15.07
C THR A 224 -15.71 -17.05 14.67
N PRO A 225 -14.49 -17.40 14.22
CA PRO A 225 -13.52 -16.40 13.76
C PRO A 225 -14.04 -15.57 12.57
N VAL A 226 -14.71 -16.24 11.62
CA VAL A 226 -15.30 -15.59 10.43
C VAL A 226 -16.48 -14.73 10.83
N ALA A 227 -17.41 -15.27 11.63
CA ALA A 227 -18.58 -14.53 12.10
C ALA A 227 -18.18 -13.30 12.92
N ALA A 228 -17.24 -13.44 13.85
CA ALA A 228 -16.71 -12.33 14.64
C ALA A 228 -16.01 -11.29 13.75
N GLY A 229 -15.20 -11.71 12.79
CA GLY A 229 -14.57 -10.81 11.83
C GLY A 229 -15.59 -10.03 11.00
N LEU A 230 -16.62 -10.70 10.47
CA LEU A 230 -17.69 -10.06 9.71
C LEU A 230 -18.52 -9.09 10.56
N LEU A 231 -18.78 -9.42 11.82
CA LEU A 231 -19.45 -8.50 12.76
C LEU A 231 -18.60 -7.25 13.02
N LEU A 232 -17.29 -7.40 13.23
CA LEU A 232 -16.39 -6.27 13.44
C LEU A 232 -16.25 -5.40 12.18
N VAL A 233 -16.09 -6.01 11.00
CA VAL A 233 -16.08 -5.30 9.73
C VAL A 233 -17.43 -4.60 9.50
N GLY A 234 -18.55 -5.28 9.76
CA GLY A 234 -19.88 -4.68 9.69
C GLY A 234 -20.03 -3.47 10.61
N ALA A 235 -19.52 -3.56 11.84
CA ALA A 235 -19.50 -2.43 12.77
C ALA A 235 -18.65 -1.26 12.22
N GLU A 236 -17.44 -1.54 11.71
CA GLU A 236 -16.58 -0.52 11.08
C GLU A 236 -17.23 0.11 9.85
N CYS A 237 -17.92 -0.66 9.00
CA CYS A 237 -18.70 -0.18 7.86
C CYS A 237 -19.85 0.76 8.27
N THR A 238 -20.41 0.59 9.47
CA THR A 238 -21.50 1.44 9.98
C THR A 238 -21.02 2.72 10.66
N LEU A 239 -19.74 2.80 11.05
CA LEU A 239 -19.17 3.99 11.69
C LEU A 239 -19.42 5.29 10.89
N PRO A 240 -19.23 5.34 9.56
CA PRO A 240 -19.51 6.55 8.78
C PRO A 240 -20.92 7.12 8.99
N GLN A 241 -21.93 6.25 9.16
CA GLN A 241 -23.31 6.68 9.40
C GLN A 241 -23.45 7.37 10.76
N PHE A 242 -22.81 6.83 11.80
CA PHE A 242 -22.75 7.48 13.11
C PHE A 242 -21.94 8.77 13.10
N LEU A 243 -20.99 8.90 12.18
CA LEU A 243 -20.17 10.11 11.96
C LEU A 243 -20.83 11.16 11.05
N GLN A 244 -22.09 10.95 10.64
CA GLN A 244 -22.83 11.82 9.72
C GLN A 244 -22.09 12.05 8.38
N PHE A 245 -21.47 10.98 7.86
CA PHE A 245 -20.73 11.00 6.62
C PHE A 245 -21.61 11.42 5.43
N ARG A 246 -21.17 12.44 4.69
CA ARG A 246 -21.78 12.93 3.45
C ARG A 246 -20.84 12.64 2.28
N PRO A 247 -21.18 11.71 1.38
CA PRO A 247 -20.35 11.39 0.23
C PRO A 247 -20.32 12.55 -0.76
N ASP A 248 -19.18 12.71 -1.44
CA ASP A 248 -19.02 13.67 -2.53
C ASP A 248 -19.24 13.00 -3.89
N LEU A 249 -19.25 13.81 -4.95
CA LEU A 249 -19.35 13.26 -6.31
C LEU A 249 -18.14 12.38 -6.66
N GLY A 250 -16.97 12.74 -6.13
CA GLY A 250 -15.71 12.00 -6.30
C GLY A 250 -15.81 10.54 -5.89
N ALA A 251 -16.61 10.21 -4.87
CA ALA A 251 -16.85 8.83 -4.43
C ALA A 251 -17.34 7.91 -5.55
N ARG A 252 -18.03 8.45 -6.55
CA ARG A 252 -18.61 7.69 -7.67
C ARG A 252 -17.80 7.80 -8.96
N THR A 253 -17.09 8.92 -9.16
CA THR A 253 -16.38 9.22 -10.41
C THR A 253 -14.90 8.88 -10.37
N LEU A 254 -14.27 8.79 -9.20
CA LEU A 254 -12.82 8.57 -9.07
C LEU A 254 -12.35 7.28 -9.76
N LEU A 255 -12.99 6.14 -9.47
CA LEU A 255 -12.61 4.86 -10.07
C LEU A 255 -12.79 4.85 -11.60
N PRO A 256 -13.97 5.16 -12.18
CA PRO A 256 -14.14 5.11 -13.63
C PRO A 256 -13.22 6.09 -14.37
N PHE A 257 -12.93 7.28 -13.79
CA PHE A 257 -12.02 8.25 -14.41
C PHE A 257 -10.58 7.73 -14.40
N ASN A 258 -10.12 7.22 -13.25
CA ASN A 258 -8.79 6.61 -13.13
C ASN A 258 -8.61 5.41 -14.07
N LEU A 259 -9.65 4.60 -14.28
CA LEU A 259 -9.59 3.48 -15.23
C LEU A 259 -9.44 3.94 -16.68
N VAL A 260 -10.02 5.07 -17.07
CA VAL A 260 -9.85 5.61 -18.42
C VAL A 260 -8.51 6.30 -18.58
N GLU A 261 -8.11 7.16 -17.64
CA GLU A 261 -6.85 7.93 -17.76
C GLU A 261 -5.62 6.99 -17.82
N ILE A 262 -5.60 5.94 -16.99
CA ILE A 262 -4.45 5.04 -16.87
C ILE A 262 -4.34 4.08 -18.04
N HIS A 263 -5.47 3.75 -18.67
CA HIS A 263 -5.56 2.84 -19.81
C HIS A 263 -5.89 3.58 -21.11
N ALA A 264 -5.61 4.90 -21.17
CA ALA A 264 -5.95 5.73 -22.32
C ALA A 264 -5.33 5.20 -23.61
N ALA A 265 -4.06 4.76 -23.56
CA ALA A 265 -3.37 4.18 -24.72
C ALA A 265 -4.10 2.92 -25.22
N GLU A 266 -4.41 1.98 -24.32
CA GLU A 266 -5.09 0.74 -24.68
C GLU A 266 -6.52 0.99 -25.20
N ILE A 267 -7.24 1.96 -24.64
CA ILE A 267 -8.58 2.35 -25.09
C ILE A 267 -8.54 2.97 -26.49
N VAL A 268 -7.64 3.94 -26.71
CA VAL A 268 -7.49 4.64 -27.99
C VAL A 268 -7.04 3.69 -29.10
N GLU A 269 -6.06 2.82 -28.82
CA GLU A 269 -5.60 1.83 -29.80
C GLU A 269 -6.70 0.82 -30.16
N ASN A 270 -7.47 0.35 -29.18
CA ASN A 270 -8.61 -0.53 -29.41
C ASN A 270 -9.69 0.15 -30.26
N ALA A 271 -10.03 1.42 -29.96
CA ALA A 271 -10.98 2.20 -30.74
C ALA A 271 -10.51 2.40 -32.20
N LYS A 272 -9.22 2.70 -32.42
CA LYS A 272 -8.64 2.85 -33.76
C LYS A 272 -8.74 1.56 -34.57
N ARG A 273 -8.43 0.40 -33.97
CA ARG A 273 -8.57 -0.92 -34.63
C ARG A 273 -10.02 -1.19 -35.04
N TYR A 274 -10.97 -0.93 -34.15
CA TYR A 274 -12.38 -1.15 -34.45
C TYR A 274 -12.89 -0.31 -35.62
N HIS A 275 -12.52 0.98 -35.68
CA HIS A 275 -12.89 1.85 -36.81
C HIS A 275 -12.27 1.38 -38.14
N LEU A 276 -11.06 0.82 -38.10
CA LEU A 276 -10.40 0.25 -39.29
C LEU A 276 -11.07 -1.05 -39.76
N GLU A 277 -11.54 -1.89 -38.84
CA GLU A 277 -12.15 -3.20 -39.14
C GLU A 277 -13.62 -3.12 -39.55
N SER A 278 -14.38 -2.19 -38.97
CA SER A 278 -15.84 -2.10 -39.18
C SER A 278 -16.23 -1.42 -40.50
N GLY A 279 -15.37 -0.59 -41.09
CA GLY A 279 -15.65 0.12 -42.36
C GLY A 279 -16.84 1.10 -42.31
N GLU A 280 -17.60 1.12 -41.21
CA GLU A 280 -18.66 2.07 -40.95
C GLU A 280 -18.04 3.43 -40.61
N ARG A 281 -18.29 4.42 -41.47
CA ARG A 281 -18.20 5.83 -41.07
C ARG A 281 -19.16 5.99 -39.89
N THR A 282 -18.60 6.06 -38.69
CA THR A 282 -19.33 6.15 -37.44
C THR A 282 -20.37 7.25 -37.51
N SER A 283 -21.61 6.90 -37.16
CA SER A 283 -22.61 7.92 -36.82
C SER A 283 -22.02 8.80 -35.71
N ASP A 284 -22.12 10.13 -35.86
CA ASP A 284 -21.66 11.13 -34.89
C ASP A 284 -22.39 10.97 -33.55
N ASN A 285 -21.94 10.00 -32.75
CA ASN A 285 -22.51 9.64 -31.47
C ASN A 285 -21.54 10.02 -30.33
N THR A 286 -22.09 10.13 -29.13
CA THR A 286 -21.33 10.54 -27.94
C THR A 286 -20.10 9.67 -27.66
N GLU A 287 -20.14 8.39 -28.03
CA GLU A 287 -19.03 7.46 -27.82
C GLU A 287 -17.86 7.75 -28.76
N THR A 288 -18.11 7.98 -30.06
CA THR A 288 -17.08 8.37 -31.03
C THR A 288 -16.41 9.67 -30.62
N ARG A 289 -17.19 10.69 -30.23
CA ARG A 289 -16.65 11.97 -29.72
C ARG A 289 -15.80 11.80 -28.46
N PHE A 290 -16.17 10.87 -27.59
CA PHE A 290 -15.39 10.56 -26.39
C PHE A 290 -14.03 9.96 -26.74
N TYR A 291 -13.99 9.02 -27.67
CA TYR A 291 -12.73 8.44 -28.15
C TYR A 291 -11.84 9.45 -28.85
N GLU A 292 -12.42 10.36 -29.66
CA GLU A 292 -11.67 11.46 -30.29
C GLU A 292 -11.09 12.43 -29.25
N ALA A 293 -11.89 12.83 -28.26
CA ALA A 293 -11.43 13.70 -27.17
C ALA A 293 -10.32 13.03 -26.33
N LEU A 294 -10.45 11.72 -26.08
CA LEU A 294 -9.44 10.94 -25.36
C LEU A 294 -8.17 10.75 -26.18
N ASP A 295 -8.27 10.49 -27.50
CA ASP A 295 -7.11 10.37 -28.39
C ASP A 295 -6.29 11.66 -28.40
N GLN A 296 -6.97 12.80 -28.54
CA GLN A 296 -6.29 14.10 -28.48
C GLN A 296 -5.64 14.33 -27.11
N ALA A 297 -6.33 13.99 -26.01
CA ALA A 297 -5.80 14.14 -24.65
C ALA A 297 -4.57 13.26 -24.42
N TRP A 298 -4.59 12.04 -24.94
CA TRP A 298 -3.49 11.10 -24.88
C TRP A 298 -2.28 11.58 -25.69
N GLU A 299 -2.48 12.07 -26.92
CA GLU A 299 -1.36 12.60 -27.73
C GLU A 299 -0.68 13.80 -27.07
N GLU A 300 -1.46 14.72 -26.47
CA GLU A 300 -0.90 15.84 -25.71
C GLU A 300 -0.14 15.35 -24.45
N ALA A 301 -0.67 14.34 -23.76
CA ALA A 301 -0.05 13.75 -22.58
C ALA A 301 1.29 13.02 -22.88
N ARG A 302 1.49 12.55 -24.11
CA ARG A 302 2.75 11.90 -24.55
C ARG A 302 3.91 12.88 -24.72
N VAL A 303 3.60 14.13 -25.03
CA VAL A 303 4.60 15.20 -25.24
C VAL A 303 5.04 15.82 -23.91
N GLN A 304 4.26 15.64 -22.84
CA GLN A 304 4.61 16.12 -21.52
C GLN A 304 5.84 15.39 -20.94
N PRO A 305 6.61 16.03 -20.04
CA PRO A 305 7.68 15.36 -19.32
C PRO A 305 7.19 14.09 -18.61
N LEU A 306 7.71 12.93 -19.04
CA LEU A 306 7.24 11.62 -18.57
C LEU A 306 7.43 11.43 -17.07
N ARG A 307 6.37 11.68 -16.29
CA ARG A 307 6.26 11.27 -14.89
C ARG A 307 6.08 9.75 -14.77
N ASN A 308 5.32 9.14 -15.68
CA ASN A 308 4.99 7.72 -15.71
C ASN A 308 5.70 7.00 -16.88
N ARG A 309 6.95 6.58 -16.67
CA ARG A 309 7.81 6.01 -17.73
C ARG A 309 7.29 4.71 -18.32
N MET A 310 6.66 3.84 -17.53
CA MET A 310 6.15 2.54 -17.99
C MET A 310 4.81 2.65 -18.72
N LEU A 311 4.06 3.73 -18.48
CA LEU A 311 2.87 4.07 -19.28
C LEU A 311 3.24 4.71 -20.62
N GLY A 312 4.33 5.49 -20.65
CA GLY A 312 4.78 6.19 -21.86
C GLY A 312 4.06 7.51 -22.14
N PHE A 313 3.23 7.98 -21.20
CA PHE A 313 2.53 9.28 -21.21
C PHE A 313 2.22 9.73 -19.78
N ASP A 314 1.89 11.00 -19.58
CA ASP A 314 1.45 11.53 -18.27
C ASP A 314 -0.07 11.39 -18.08
N ALA A 315 -0.51 10.35 -17.37
CA ALA A 315 -1.93 10.11 -17.11
C ALA A 315 -2.61 11.26 -16.34
N ASP A 316 -1.91 11.89 -15.38
CA ASP A 316 -2.45 12.99 -14.57
C ASP A 316 -2.78 14.23 -15.45
N TYR A 317 -2.13 14.36 -16.61
CA TYR A 317 -2.43 15.42 -17.57
C TYR A 317 -3.86 15.30 -18.11
N ILE A 318 -4.32 14.08 -18.41
CA ILE A 318 -5.63 13.82 -19.01
C ILE A 318 -6.74 14.26 -18.04
N GLN A 319 -6.62 13.88 -16.77
CA GLN A 319 -7.64 14.13 -15.77
C GLN A 319 -7.56 15.53 -15.16
N TYR A 320 -6.38 16.01 -14.76
CA TYR A 320 -6.25 17.23 -13.95
C TYR A 320 -5.86 18.48 -14.75
N HIS A 321 -5.00 18.34 -15.77
CA HIS A 321 -4.54 19.50 -16.55
C HIS A 321 -5.53 19.83 -17.66
N ARG A 322 -5.86 18.83 -18.48
CA ARG A 322 -6.82 18.96 -19.57
C ARG A 322 -8.28 18.93 -19.07
N ASN A 323 -8.52 18.41 -17.87
CA ASN A 323 -9.86 18.29 -17.30
C ASN A 323 -10.83 17.59 -18.25
N LEU A 324 -10.35 16.53 -18.93
CA LEU A 324 -11.08 15.87 -20.02
C LEU A 324 -12.53 15.55 -19.64
N PHE A 325 -12.71 14.90 -18.49
CA PHE A 325 -14.03 14.40 -18.07
C PHE A 325 -15.04 15.52 -17.81
N SER A 326 -14.67 16.56 -17.06
CA SER A 326 -15.58 17.68 -16.77
C SER A 326 -15.86 18.54 -18.01
N THR A 327 -14.84 18.76 -18.85
CA THR A 327 -14.99 19.50 -20.10
C THR A 327 -15.94 18.75 -21.04
N PHE A 328 -15.68 17.46 -21.27
CA PHE A 328 -16.52 16.61 -22.12
C PHE A 328 -17.96 16.48 -21.59
N GLN A 329 -18.12 16.34 -20.27
CA GLN A 329 -19.43 16.32 -19.62
C GLN A 329 -20.23 17.58 -19.94
N SER A 330 -19.59 18.75 -19.83
CA SER A 330 -20.23 20.05 -20.06
C SER A 330 -20.61 20.25 -21.53
N GLU A 331 -19.72 19.87 -22.45
CA GLU A 331 -19.91 20.01 -23.90
C GLU A 331 -21.03 19.09 -24.41
N GLN A 332 -21.06 17.85 -23.94
CA GLN A 332 -22.05 16.84 -24.35
C GLN A 332 -23.31 16.86 -23.46
N LYS A 333 -23.38 17.76 -22.47
CA LYS A 333 -24.50 17.89 -21.50
C LYS A 333 -24.85 16.55 -20.83
N LEU A 334 -23.85 15.78 -20.44
CA LEU A 334 -24.03 14.45 -19.87
C LEU A 334 -24.31 14.52 -18.36
N THR A 335 -25.24 13.68 -17.90
CA THR A 335 -25.37 13.36 -16.47
C THR A 335 -24.15 12.58 -15.98
N ASP A 336 -23.81 12.67 -14.69
CA ASP A 336 -22.72 11.90 -14.09
C ASP A 336 -22.85 10.39 -14.37
N ASP A 337 -24.05 9.84 -14.24
CA ASP A 337 -24.33 8.42 -14.48
C ASP A 337 -24.05 8.00 -15.94
N ALA A 338 -24.33 8.88 -16.90
CA ALA A 338 -24.07 8.62 -18.32
C ALA A 338 -22.56 8.61 -18.60
N LEU A 339 -21.82 9.56 -18.03
CA LEU A 339 -20.37 9.62 -18.17
C LEU A 339 -19.69 8.42 -17.49
N ILE A 340 -20.10 8.06 -16.26
CA ILE A 340 -19.60 6.88 -15.56
C ILE A 340 -19.81 5.61 -16.38
N LYS A 341 -21.02 5.43 -16.95
CA LYS A 341 -21.31 4.29 -17.83
C LYS A 341 -20.43 4.29 -19.07
N LEU A 342 -20.19 5.45 -19.68
CA LEU A 342 -19.32 5.59 -20.84
C LEU A 342 -17.87 5.22 -20.51
N CYS A 343 -17.34 5.68 -19.38
CA CYS A 343 -15.99 5.32 -18.90
C CYS A 343 -15.85 3.81 -18.67
N TYR A 344 -16.80 3.20 -17.95
CA TYR A 344 -16.80 1.74 -17.75
C TYR A 344 -16.96 0.97 -19.06
N HIS A 345 -17.83 1.45 -19.95
CA HIS A 345 -18.00 0.84 -21.27
C HIS A 345 -16.69 0.83 -22.05
N ALA A 346 -16.03 1.99 -22.17
CA ALA A 346 -14.74 2.10 -22.84
C ALA A 346 -13.68 1.17 -22.24
N TYR A 347 -13.58 1.13 -20.91
CA TYR A 347 -12.63 0.27 -20.21
C TYR A 347 -12.89 -1.23 -20.43
N PHE A 348 -14.13 -1.69 -20.19
CA PHE A 348 -14.46 -3.11 -20.30
C PHE A 348 -14.51 -3.60 -21.76
N ARG A 349 -14.72 -2.70 -22.71
CA ARG A 349 -14.62 -3.00 -24.14
C ARG A 349 -13.22 -3.51 -24.50
N VAL A 350 -12.17 -2.85 -24.01
CA VAL A 350 -10.78 -3.29 -24.24
C VAL A 350 -10.54 -4.68 -23.64
N TRP A 351 -11.03 -4.95 -22.43
CA TRP A 351 -10.92 -6.29 -21.83
C TRP A 351 -11.58 -7.39 -22.67
N ARG A 352 -12.66 -7.06 -23.38
CA ARG A 352 -13.38 -8.00 -24.24
C ARG A 352 -12.70 -8.17 -25.59
N GLU A 353 -12.24 -7.08 -26.20
CA GLU A 353 -11.78 -7.04 -27.60
C GLU A 353 -10.26 -7.15 -27.75
N SER A 354 -9.48 -6.80 -26.73
CA SER A 354 -8.02 -6.85 -26.73
C SER A 354 -7.45 -7.15 -25.32
N PRO A 355 -7.82 -8.27 -24.67
CA PRO A 355 -7.36 -8.59 -23.31
C PRO A 355 -5.83 -8.70 -23.20
N GLU A 356 -5.13 -9.02 -24.28
CA GLU A 356 -3.68 -9.15 -24.31
C GLU A 356 -2.95 -7.84 -24.01
N THR A 357 -3.49 -6.68 -24.42
CA THR A 357 -2.86 -5.37 -24.15
C THR A 357 -2.97 -5.02 -22.68
N MET A 358 -4.14 -5.27 -22.08
CA MET A 358 -4.39 -5.15 -20.63
C MET A 358 -3.45 -6.04 -19.82
N VAL A 359 -3.34 -7.32 -20.19
CA VAL A 359 -2.43 -8.28 -19.52
C VAL A 359 -0.97 -7.85 -19.70
N ALA A 360 -0.56 -7.38 -20.87
CA ALA A 360 0.78 -6.88 -21.11
C ALA A 360 1.10 -5.65 -20.23
N LYS A 361 0.15 -4.73 -20.07
CA LYS A 361 0.28 -3.59 -19.14
C LYS A 361 0.46 -4.06 -17.71
N ILE A 362 -0.37 -4.99 -17.24
CA ILE A 362 -0.26 -5.55 -15.89
C ILE A 362 1.09 -6.26 -15.70
N ALA A 363 1.54 -7.05 -16.68
CA ALA A 363 2.82 -7.75 -16.63
C ALA A 363 4.02 -6.79 -16.53
N ARG A 364 3.99 -5.65 -17.26
CA ARG A 364 4.99 -4.58 -17.16
C ARG A 364 5.08 -4.02 -15.74
N GLN A 365 3.93 -3.80 -15.09
CA GLN A 365 3.87 -3.32 -13.70
C GLN A 365 4.42 -4.37 -12.72
N PHE A 366 4.04 -5.64 -12.88
CA PHE A 366 4.59 -6.72 -12.06
C PHE A 366 6.11 -6.87 -12.23
N TYR A 367 6.65 -6.69 -13.43
CA TYR A 367 8.09 -6.72 -13.65
C TYR A 367 8.82 -5.63 -12.83
N LEU A 368 8.26 -4.42 -12.75
CA LEU A 368 8.80 -3.35 -11.91
C LEU A 368 8.77 -3.74 -10.43
N PHE A 369 7.67 -4.32 -9.95
CA PHE A 369 7.55 -4.81 -8.57
C PHE A 369 8.56 -5.93 -8.26
N LEU A 370 8.71 -6.91 -9.15
CA LEU A 370 9.61 -8.06 -8.95
C LEU A 370 11.08 -7.65 -8.93
N THR A 371 11.47 -6.69 -9.78
CA THR A 371 12.84 -6.16 -9.82
C THR A 371 13.14 -5.22 -8.66
N GLY A 372 12.12 -4.61 -8.06
CA GLY A 372 12.19 -3.84 -6.81
C GLY A 372 13.26 -2.74 -6.84
N PRO A 373 13.01 -1.58 -7.48
CA PRO A 373 13.97 -0.48 -7.50
C PRO A 373 14.50 -0.15 -6.10
N SER A 374 15.80 0.13 -5.97
CA SER A 374 16.41 0.45 -4.66
C SER A 374 15.75 1.64 -3.96
N LYS A 375 15.15 2.55 -4.74
CA LYS A 375 14.37 3.70 -4.27
C LYS A 375 13.15 3.31 -3.46
N ASP A 376 12.57 2.13 -3.72
CA ASP A 376 11.40 1.63 -2.99
C ASP A 376 11.72 1.38 -1.51
N PHE A 377 12.97 0.99 -1.22
CA PHE A 377 13.47 0.75 0.14
C PHE A 377 14.20 1.96 0.73
N SER A 378 14.78 2.80 -0.13
CA SER A 378 15.50 4.01 0.27
C SER A 378 15.54 5.05 -0.85
N ALA A 379 14.86 6.18 -0.65
CA ALA A 379 15.13 7.36 -1.46
C ALA A 379 16.56 7.90 -1.17
N HIS A 380 17.13 8.63 -2.12
CA HIS A 380 18.36 9.38 -1.90
C HIS A 380 18.17 10.42 -0.80
N ALA A 381 19.27 10.99 -0.26
CA ALA A 381 19.17 12.17 0.58
C ALA A 381 18.28 13.22 -0.12
N LEU A 382 17.19 13.59 0.55
CA LEU A 382 16.26 14.60 0.06
C LEU A 382 16.76 15.93 0.62
N ASP A 383 17.33 16.74 -0.27
CA ASP A 383 17.79 18.10 0.04
C ASP A 383 16.72 19.13 -0.34
N ARG A 384 16.76 20.27 0.35
CA ARG A 384 15.87 21.44 0.31
C ARG A 384 15.32 21.79 -1.09
N ARG A 385 16.16 21.75 -2.12
CA ARG A 385 15.78 22.08 -3.50
C ARG A 385 14.86 21.06 -4.15
N ARG A 386 15.03 19.78 -3.86
CA ARG A 386 14.25 18.71 -4.49
C ARG A 386 12.85 18.61 -3.92
N PHE A 387 12.69 18.84 -2.61
CA PHE A 387 11.35 18.92 -2.00
C PHE A 387 10.58 20.14 -2.50
N HIS A 388 11.23 21.30 -2.63
CA HIS A 388 10.64 22.51 -3.22
C HIS A 388 10.38 22.36 -4.73
N GLU A 389 11.29 21.76 -5.51
CA GLU A 389 11.04 21.46 -6.92
C GLU A 389 9.89 20.45 -7.07
N ILE A 390 9.76 19.47 -6.18
CA ILE A 390 8.62 18.56 -6.18
C ILE A 390 7.35 19.31 -5.78
N ALA A 391 7.34 20.06 -4.67
CA ALA A 391 6.15 20.80 -4.22
C ALA A 391 5.74 21.94 -5.18
N ALA A 392 6.70 22.57 -5.88
CA ALA A 392 6.47 23.67 -6.82
C ALA A 392 6.26 23.22 -8.28
N ALA A 393 6.80 22.05 -8.70
CA ALA A 393 6.44 21.41 -9.97
C ALA A 393 5.13 20.64 -9.87
N VAL A 394 4.64 20.43 -8.65
CA VAL A 394 3.34 19.84 -8.36
C VAL A 394 2.27 20.94 -8.43
N ASP A 395 1.98 21.28 -9.68
CA ASP A 395 0.65 21.59 -10.21
C ASP A 395 -0.03 22.94 -9.83
N PRO A 396 -0.55 23.73 -10.80
CA PRO A 396 -1.53 24.81 -10.55
C PRO A 396 -2.76 24.38 -9.72
N CYS A 397 -2.97 23.07 -9.51
CA CYS A 397 -3.93 22.51 -8.56
C CYS A 397 -3.75 22.98 -7.09
N ILE A 398 -2.56 23.51 -6.73
CA ILE A 398 -2.32 24.09 -5.40
C ILE A 398 -3.13 25.38 -5.21
N GLU A 399 -3.16 26.28 -6.19
CA GLU A 399 -3.91 27.52 -6.08
C GLU A 399 -5.41 27.26 -6.03
N THR A 400 -5.90 26.27 -6.78
CA THR A 400 -7.32 25.87 -6.76
C THR A 400 -7.69 25.14 -5.47
N SER A 401 -6.83 24.27 -4.93
CA SER A 401 -7.07 23.61 -3.63
C SER A 401 -7.05 24.59 -2.46
N VAL A 402 -6.17 25.60 -2.51
CA VAL A 402 -6.17 26.73 -1.55
C VAL A 402 -7.40 27.59 -1.72
N ALA A 403 -7.78 27.90 -2.96
CA ALA A 403 -8.96 28.69 -3.25
C ALA A 403 -10.24 27.96 -2.78
N ASP A 404 -10.34 26.64 -2.93
CA ASP A 404 -11.44 25.84 -2.39
C ASP A 404 -11.41 25.77 -0.86
N ALA A 405 -10.23 25.58 -0.25
CA ALA A 405 -10.10 25.62 1.20
C ALA A 405 -10.44 27.02 1.78
N ARG A 406 -10.12 28.09 1.04
CA ARG A 406 -10.47 29.47 1.38
C ARG A 406 -11.96 29.74 1.18
N SER A 407 -12.56 29.28 0.08
CA SER A 407 -13.98 29.46 -0.20
C SER A 407 -14.87 28.79 0.86
N ARG A 408 -14.38 27.68 1.44
CA ARG A 408 -15.02 26.97 2.56
C ARG A 408 -14.69 27.56 3.94
N GLY A 409 -13.92 28.64 4.02
CA GLY A 409 -13.57 29.33 5.27
C GLY A 409 -12.62 28.56 6.18
N TYR A 410 -12.04 27.44 5.75
CA TYR A 410 -11.12 26.65 6.58
C TYR A 410 -9.81 27.40 6.82
N ILE A 411 -9.32 28.12 5.80
CA ILE A 411 -8.07 28.91 5.91
C ILE A 411 -8.23 30.07 6.90
N ASP A 412 -9.44 30.60 7.03
CA ASP A 412 -9.73 31.77 7.88
C ASP A 412 -9.84 31.39 9.37
N GLN A 413 -9.76 30.10 9.70
CA GLN A 413 -9.70 29.65 11.09
C GLN A 413 -8.35 30.00 11.73
N PRO A 414 -8.32 30.54 12.98
CA PRO A 414 -7.08 30.94 13.64
C PRO A 414 -6.02 29.84 13.73
N ALA A 415 -6.44 28.59 13.98
CA ALA A 415 -5.54 27.44 14.05
C ALA A 415 -4.86 27.13 12.70
N CYS A 416 -5.59 27.27 11.59
CA CYS A 416 -5.05 27.10 10.25
C CYS A 416 -4.06 28.22 9.91
N ALA A 417 -4.33 29.47 10.29
CA ALA A 417 -3.37 30.57 10.09
C ALA A 417 -2.05 30.34 10.84
N VAL A 418 -2.10 29.85 12.09
CA VAL A 418 -0.91 29.48 12.87
C VAL A 418 -0.13 28.36 12.18
N TYR A 419 -0.83 27.32 11.72
CA TYR A 419 -0.23 26.22 10.97
C TYR A 419 0.45 26.69 9.68
N LEU A 420 -0.23 27.49 8.85
CA LEU A 420 0.32 28.00 7.60
C LEU A 420 1.56 28.88 7.82
N ASN A 421 1.54 29.71 8.86
CA ASN A 421 2.72 30.50 9.24
C ASN A 421 3.89 29.62 9.68
N ALA A 422 3.63 28.55 10.46
CA ALA A 422 4.65 27.60 10.87
C ALA A 422 5.21 26.83 9.66
N LEU A 423 4.34 26.41 8.74
CA LEU A 423 4.71 25.73 7.51
C LEU A 423 5.58 26.61 6.60
N GLN A 424 5.23 27.88 6.45
CA GLN A 424 6.04 28.85 5.70
C GLN A 424 7.44 29.02 6.30
N LYS A 425 7.54 29.07 7.64
CA LYS A 425 8.84 29.11 8.33
C LYS A 425 9.67 27.85 8.05
N VAL A 426 9.06 26.67 8.14
CA VAL A 426 9.74 25.40 7.81
C VAL A 426 10.21 25.37 6.36
N TYR A 427 9.41 25.88 5.42
CA TYR A 427 9.80 25.97 4.02
C TYR A 427 10.90 27.01 3.75
N ALA A 428 10.92 28.11 4.49
CA ALA A 428 11.97 29.12 4.39
C ALA A 428 13.31 28.62 4.96
N GLN A 429 13.28 28.01 6.15
CA GLN A 429 14.45 27.49 6.86
C GLN A 429 14.98 26.20 6.23
N GLY A 430 14.08 25.36 5.71
CA GLY A 430 14.38 24.03 5.18
C GLY A 430 14.59 22.99 6.27
N PHE A 431 14.62 21.73 5.86
CA PHE A 431 14.99 20.58 6.69
C PHE A 431 15.76 19.58 5.83
N GLN A 432 16.52 18.69 6.47
CA GLN A 432 17.27 17.63 5.79
C GLN A 432 16.98 16.30 6.46
N ILE A 433 16.63 15.29 5.65
CA ILE A 433 16.51 13.92 6.11
C ILE A 433 17.86 13.24 5.86
N ASN A 434 18.64 13.09 6.92
CA ASN A 434 19.96 12.48 6.85
C ASN A 434 19.87 11.02 6.43
N HIS A 435 20.61 10.66 5.40
CA HIS A 435 20.71 9.30 4.91
C HIS A 435 21.80 8.54 5.69
N VAL A 436 21.48 7.33 6.16
CA VAL A 436 22.47 6.44 6.79
C VAL A 436 23.14 5.58 5.70
N ALA A 437 24.42 5.82 5.43
CA ALA A 437 25.13 5.20 4.30
C ALA A 437 24.96 3.67 4.21
N ILE A 438 25.04 2.95 5.34
CA ILE A 438 24.86 1.49 5.38
C ILE A 438 23.46 1.05 4.94
N GLN A 439 22.43 1.84 5.24
CA GLN A 439 21.05 1.55 4.86
C GLN A 439 20.88 1.55 3.33
N ARG A 440 21.62 2.39 2.60
CA ARG A 440 21.60 2.42 1.13
C ARG A 440 22.11 1.11 0.54
N TYR A 441 23.24 0.62 1.06
CA TYR A 441 23.84 -0.62 0.57
C TYR A 441 22.91 -1.81 0.82
N LEU A 442 22.27 -1.85 1.99
CA LEU A 442 21.27 -2.87 2.30
C LEU A 442 20.04 -2.77 1.39
N ALA A 443 19.48 -1.58 1.18
CA ALA A 443 18.37 -1.33 0.26
C ALA A 443 18.67 -1.79 -1.18
N VAL A 444 19.86 -1.45 -1.69
CA VAL A 444 20.33 -1.88 -3.02
C VAL A 444 20.53 -3.40 -3.07
N ALA A 445 21.03 -4.01 -1.99
CA ALA A 445 21.18 -5.46 -1.92
C ALA A 445 19.80 -6.13 -2.01
N PHE A 446 18.84 -5.76 -1.15
CA PHE A 446 17.46 -6.29 -1.16
C PHE A 446 16.81 -6.15 -2.54
N ALA A 447 16.92 -4.97 -3.15
CA ALA A 447 16.45 -4.72 -4.52
C ALA A 447 17.02 -5.73 -5.53
N LYS A 448 18.35 -5.84 -5.61
CA LYS A 448 19.02 -6.72 -6.58
C LYS A 448 18.68 -8.20 -6.41
N VAL A 449 18.42 -8.65 -5.20
CA VAL A 449 18.10 -10.07 -4.92
C VAL A 449 16.60 -10.36 -4.93
N SER A 450 15.74 -9.34 -4.98
CA SER A 450 14.28 -9.46 -4.85
C SER A 450 13.69 -10.46 -5.85
N LEU A 451 13.97 -10.30 -7.14
CA LEU A 451 13.47 -11.19 -8.19
C LEU A 451 13.88 -12.65 -7.95
N TRP A 452 15.15 -12.86 -7.58
CA TRP A 452 15.71 -14.20 -7.37
C TRP A 452 15.11 -14.87 -6.13
N ILE A 453 14.94 -14.14 -5.03
CA ILE A 453 14.30 -14.64 -3.80
C ILE A 453 12.85 -15.04 -4.10
N GLN A 454 12.09 -14.18 -4.78
CA GLN A 454 10.69 -14.44 -5.11
C GLN A 454 10.56 -15.69 -6.00
N THR A 455 11.40 -15.79 -7.03
CA THR A 455 11.42 -16.95 -7.94
C THR A 455 11.78 -18.23 -7.21
N ALA A 456 12.85 -18.21 -6.41
CA ALA A 456 13.28 -19.36 -5.62
C ALA A 456 12.22 -19.79 -4.61
N PHE A 457 11.52 -18.84 -3.99
CA PHE A 457 10.42 -19.13 -3.07
C PHE A 457 9.27 -19.86 -3.75
N PHE A 458 8.77 -19.37 -4.89
CA PHE A 458 7.66 -20.04 -5.57
C PHE A 458 8.06 -21.41 -6.12
N ALA A 459 9.30 -21.57 -6.60
CA ALA A 459 9.83 -22.87 -7.00
C ALA A 459 9.92 -23.84 -5.81
N ALA A 460 10.44 -23.40 -4.67
CA ALA A 460 10.50 -24.20 -3.44
C ALA A 460 9.09 -24.55 -2.92
N LEU A 461 8.17 -23.58 -2.91
CA LEU A 461 6.79 -23.80 -2.49
C LEU A 461 6.08 -24.81 -3.40
N PHE A 462 6.23 -24.69 -4.72
CA PHE A 462 5.69 -25.66 -5.67
C PHE A 462 6.21 -27.07 -5.36
N TRP A 463 7.52 -27.23 -5.14
CA TRP A 463 8.11 -28.51 -4.75
C TRP A 463 7.52 -29.06 -3.45
N VAL A 464 7.39 -28.21 -2.42
CA VAL A 464 6.82 -28.58 -1.11
C VAL A 464 5.36 -29.05 -1.21
N LEU A 465 4.59 -28.45 -2.12
CA LEU A 465 3.19 -28.80 -2.36
C LEU A 465 3.05 -30.12 -3.14
N CYS A 466 3.88 -30.33 -4.17
CA CYS A 466 3.83 -31.54 -5.00
C CYS A 466 4.40 -32.77 -4.31
N ASP A 467 5.48 -32.63 -3.54
CA ASP A 467 6.18 -33.76 -2.95
C ASP A 467 5.69 -34.03 -1.51
N ARG A 468 5.30 -35.29 -1.24
CA ARG A 468 4.83 -35.72 0.09
C ARG A 468 5.94 -35.68 1.14
N ARG A 469 7.21 -35.75 0.73
CA ARG A 469 8.38 -35.72 1.63
C ARG A 469 8.49 -34.40 2.40
N PHE A 470 7.94 -33.31 1.88
CA PHE A 470 8.01 -31.98 2.52
C PHE A 470 6.69 -31.56 3.18
N ARG A 471 5.81 -32.52 3.51
CA ARG A 471 4.48 -32.23 4.09
C ARG A 471 4.55 -31.33 5.33
N ASP A 472 5.58 -31.47 6.15
CA ASP A 472 5.74 -30.70 7.39
C ASP A 472 6.00 -29.20 7.15
N LEU A 473 6.51 -28.81 5.98
CA LEU A 473 6.72 -27.40 5.59
C LEU A 473 5.49 -26.76 4.95
N ARG A 474 4.45 -27.52 4.64
CA ARG A 474 3.28 -26.98 3.93
C ARG A 474 2.58 -25.89 4.74
N LEU A 475 2.47 -26.06 6.05
CA LEU A 475 1.82 -25.07 6.91
C LEU A 475 2.60 -23.74 6.93
N SER A 476 3.93 -23.78 7.07
CA SER A 476 4.76 -22.56 7.01
C SER A 476 4.76 -21.95 5.61
N GLY A 477 4.69 -22.78 4.56
CA GLY A 477 4.51 -22.36 3.18
C GLY A 477 3.18 -21.65 2.93
N TYR A 478 2.07 -22.16 3.49
CA TYR A 478 0.75 -21.50 3.41
C TYR A 478 0.72 -20.19 4.19
N ALA A 479 1.33 -20.14 5.38
CA ALA A 479 1.45 -18.90 6.14
C ALA A 479 2.27 -17.84 5.38
N ALA A 480 3.37 -18.26 4.75
CA ALA A 480 4.16 -17.39 3.86
C ALA A 480 3.33 -16.93 2.66
N LEU A 481 2.59 -17.84 2.03
CA LEU A 481 1.73 -17.54 0.88
C LEU A 481 0.64 -16.53 1.23
N LEU A 482 0.04 -16.57 2.42
CA LEU A 482 -0.94 -15.56 2.85
C LEU A 482 -0.32 -14.14 2.86
N VAL A 483 0.83 -13.97 3.51
CA VAL A 483 1.51 -12.66 3.60
C VAL A 483 1.90 -12.17 2.20
N THR A 484 2.53 -13.04 1.40
CA THR A 484 2.91 -12.76 0.01
C THR A 484 1.70 -12.39 -0.84
N ALA A 485 0.62 -13.18 -0.78
CA ALA A 485 -0.57 -12.97 -1.60
C ALA A 485 -1.28 -11.66 -1.24
N GLY A 486 -1.25 -11.24 0.03
CA GLY A 486 -1.76 -9.92 0.43
C GLY A 486 -1.03 -8.78 -0.28
N LEU A 487 0.31 -8.83 -0.29
CA LEU A 487 1.13 -7.85 -1.01
C LEU A 487 0.91 -7.90 -2.53
N TYR A 488 0.88 -9.10 -3.11
CA TYR A 488 0.60 -9.29 -4.55
C TYR A 488 -0.81 -8.79 -4.92
N GLY A 489 -1.79 -8.95 -4.04
CA GLY A 489 -3.12 -8.37 -4.21
C GLY A 489 -3.07 -6.85 -4.29
N ASN A 490 -2.27 -6.20 -3.44
CA ASN A 490 -2.03 -4.76 -3.54
C ASN A 490 -1.42 -4.36 -4.89
N VAL A 491 -0.34 -5.05 -5.30
CA VAL A 491 0.34 -4.81 -6.58
C VAL A 491 -0.59 -5.02 -7.78
N LEU A 492 -1.42 -6.07 -7.73
CA LEU A 492 -2.40 -6.37 -8.79
C LEU A 492 -3.46 -5.28 -8.89
N THR A 493 -3.99 -4.81 -7.75
CA THR A 493 -4.98 -3.72 -7.74
C THR A 493 -4.38 -2.45 -8.32
N ILE A 494 -3.15 -2.09 -7.93
CA ILE A 494 -2.44 -0.94 -8.52
C ILE A 494 -2.25 -1.16 -10.02
N SER A 495 -1.87 -2.35 -10.45
CA SER A 495 -1.64 -2.64 -11.87
C SER A 495 -2.93 -2.57 -12.70
N ILE A 496 -4.09 -2.81 -12.09
CA ILE A 496 -5.41 -2.73 -12.74
C ILE A 496 -5.94 -1.30 -12.72
N VAL A 497 -5.86 -0.59 -11.59
CA VAL A 497 -6.54 0.70 -11.38
C VAL A 497 -5.61 1.90 -11.59
N HIS A 498 -4.29 1.69 -11.51
CA HIS A 498 -3.28 2.75 -11.51
C HIS A 498 -1.94 2.27 -12.12
N THR A 499 -0.82 2.82 -11.65
CA THR A 499 0.54 2.48 -12.10
C THR A 499 1.49 2.51 -10.90
N LEU A 500 2.47 1.60 -10.91
CA LEU A 500 3.55 1.56 -9.92
C LEU A 500 4.66 2.58 -10.22
N ASP A 501 4.63 3.27 -11.36
CA ASP A 501 5.58 4.35 -11.64
C ASP A 501 5.53 5.45 -10.57
N VAL A 502 4.32 5.74 -10.09
CA VAL A 502 4.06 6.68 -9.01
C VAL A 502 4.74 6.16 -7.74
N GLU A 503 5.83 6.83 -7.36
CA GLU A 503 6.73 6.46 -6.27
C GLU A 503 5.99 6.20 -4.97
N ARG A 504 4.96 7.00 -4.67
CA ARG A 504 4.13 6.88 -3.47
C ARG A 504 3.55 5.48 -3.28
N TYR A 505 3.08 4.82 -4.35
CA TYR A 505 2.56 3.44 -4.24
C TYR A 505 3.66 2.45 -3.88
N ARG A 506 4.86 2.64 -4.44
CA ARG A 506 6.02 1.78 -4.19
C ARG A 506 6.57 1.91 -2.79
N THR A 507 6.74 3.14 -2.32
CA THR A 507 7.18 3.42 -0.95
C THR A 507 6.20 2.88 0.08
N SER A 508 4.90 3.04 -0.17
CA SER A 508 3.85 2.66 0.79
C SER A 508 3.79 1.16 1.09
N TYR A 509 4.12 0.28 0.12
CA TYR A 509 4.14 -1.17 0.37
C TYR A 509 5.52 -1.70 0.79
N ALA A 510 6.58 -0.88 0.76
CA ALA A 510 7.94 -1.31 1.05
C ALA A 510 8.11 -2.08 2.39
N PRO A 511 7.44 -1.69 3.49
CA PRO A 511 7.51 -2.45 4.74
C PRO A 511 6.99 -3.90 4.58
N ALA A 512 5.90 -4.07 3.83
CA ALA A 512 5.32 -5.38 3.53
C ALA A 512 6.22 -6.20 2.58
N LEU A 513 6.86 -5.56 1.61
CA LEU A 513 7.84 -6.20 0.73
C LEU A 513 9.06 -6.68 1.51
N LEU A 514 9.62 -5.87 2.41
CA LEU A 514 10.72 -6.26 3.28
C LEU A 514 10.37 -7.48 4.13
N LEU A 515 9.19 -7.49 4.78
CA LEU A 515 8.71 -8.65 5.52
C LEU A 515 8.59 -9.90 4.63
N THR A 516 8.00 -9.73 3.44
CA THR A 516 7.80 -10.82 2.47
C THR A 516 9.14 -11.40 2.02
N LEU A 517 10.13 -10.58 1.68
CA LEU A 517 11.46 -11.03 1.27
C LEU A 517 12.17 -11.81 2.39
N VAL A 518 12.03 -11.38 3.65
CA VAL A 518 12.59 -12.12 4.80
C VAL A 518 11.92 -13.49 4.93
N ILE A 519 10.59 -13.54 4.90
CA ILE A 519 9.81 -14.78 4.97
C ILE A 519 10.18 -15.74 3.83
N MET A 520 10.23 -15.24 2.60
CA MET A 520 10.57 -16.02 1.41
C MET A 520 12.00 -16.57 1.49
N THR A 521 12.98 -15.73 1.83
CA THR A 521 14.39 -16.13 1.93
C THR A 521 14.55 -17.20 3.00
N ALA A 522 13.96 -16.99 4.18
CA ALA A 522 14.01 -17.97 5.24
C ALA A 522 13.30 -19.27 4.82
N PHE A 523 12.16 -19.21 4.12
CA PHE A 523 11.48 -20.42 3.65
C PHE A 523 12.38 -21.25 2.73
N VAL A 524 13.06 -20.60 1.77
CA VAL A 524 14.01 -21.24 0.85
C VAL A 524 15.18 -21.88 1.62
N ILE A 525 15.71 -21.21 2.64
CA ILE A 525 16.78 -21.77 3.49
C ILE A 525 16.27 -23.01 4.23
N GLY A 526 15.09 -22.91 4.87
CA GLY A 526 14.49 -24.04 5.62
C GLY A 526 14.18 -25.24 4.73
N PHE A 527 13.68 -24.99 3.51
CA PHE A 527 13.51 -26.02 2.48
C PHE A 527 14.84 -26.67 2.10
N SER A 528 15.87 -25.87 1.84
CA SER A 528 17.20 -26.36 1.44
C SER A 528 17.83 -27.23 2.53
N GLU A 529 17.76 -26.82 3.80
CA GLU A 529 18.26 -27.64 4.92
C GLU A 529 17.57 -29.00 5.01
N GLN A 530 16.25 -29.04 4.81
CA GLN A 530 15.51 -30.30 4.84
C GLN A 530 15.88 -31.21 3.65
N LEU A 531 16.13 -30.62 2.47
CA LEU A 531 16.59 -31.34 1.29
C LEU A 531 17.96 -31.99 1.53
N PHE A 532 18.93 -31.26 2.09
CA PHE A 532 20.28 -31.79 2.36
C PHE A 532 20.27 -32.91 3.39
N ARG A 533 19.60 -32.72 4.54
CA ARG A 533 19.53 -33.76 5.58
C ARG A 533 18.94 -35.08 5.08
N ARG A 534 17.99 -35.02 4.14
CA ARG A 534 17.39 -36.24 3.59
C ARG A 534 18.34 -36.97 2.65
N ARG A 535 19.13 -36.26 1.85
CA ARG A 535 20.17 -36.88 1.01
C ARG A 535 21.25 -37.58 1.84
N GLU A 536 21.61 -37.02 2.99
CA GLU A 536 22.54 -37.65 3.93
C GLU A 536 21.97 -38.96 4.50
N ILE A 537 20.66 -39.02 4.77
CA ILE A 537 19.99 -40.23 5.27
C ILE A 537 19.79 -41.27 4.16
N GLU A 538 19.47 -40.85 2.94
CA GLU A 538 19.25 -41.76 1.79
C GLU A 538 20.58 -42.31 1.20
N GLY A 539 21.71 -41.66 1.48
CA GLY A 539 23.04 -42.09 1.06
C GLY A 539 23.81 -42.93 2.10
N GLN A 540 23.26 -43.11 3.30
CA GLN A 540 23.70 -44.05 4.33
C GLN A 540 22.86 -45.32 4.25
#